data_AF-D3PCH5-F1
#
_entry.id   AF-D3PCH5-F1
#
_cell.length_a   1.000
_cell.length_b   1.000
_cell.length_c   1.000
_cell.angle_alpha   90.00
_cell.angle_beta   90.00
_cell.angle_gamma   90.00
#
_symmetry.space_group_name_H-M   'P 1'
#
loop_
_entity.id
_entity.type
_entity.pdbx_description
1 polymer ?
#
loop_
_entity_poly.entity_id
_entity_poly.type
_entity_poly.pdbx_seq_one_letter_code
_entity_poly.pdbx_strand_id
1 'polypeptide(L)'
;MRYFKMLLLITVVSAFLFSCAKPPVKKYSDAQKSVNEAWAVDADKCAPKEYAAAKKSFEEAEKEMEEAKNHTFKGKYYDRAEAKLEEAKAKAEKAKKVAQKRKEAADKIGKDLDEMRDELDSIKDDAKKYDPVAYAEAEALYEKAQKAVDDCKPGEANLLMTQLEEKIAKIKENIAKAKAEEMKKALEKEKAAKVENYTVVKGDCLWKISELKYMNPFMWPLIYWTNKDMIKDPDLIYPGQVFKIKKDFTSTEKYDAINFAKNRGPWSLFDGK
;
A
#
# COMPACT_ATOMS: atom_id res chain seq x y z
N MET A 1 16.93 -69.34 -93.57
CA MET A 1 16.81 -68.73 -92.23
C MET A 1 15.66 -67.73 -92.25
N ARG A 2 14.49 -68.15 -91.74
CA ARG A 2 13.24 -67.39 -91.77
C ARG A 2 12.46 -67.76 -90.50
N TYR A 3 12.09 -66.75 -89.70
CA TYR A 3 11.01 -66.73 -88.69
C TYR A 3 11.21 -67.69 -87.47
N PHE A 4 10.75 -67.49 -86.23
CA PHE A 4 9.59 -66.79 -85.66
C PHE A 4 9.62 -66.95 -84.11
N LYS A 5 9.08 -65.98 -83.33
CA LYS A 5 8.60 -66.08 -81.92
C LYS A 5 9.67 -66.38 -80.83
N MET A 6 9.66 -65.86 -79.59
CA MET A 6 8.57 -65.61 -78.62
C MET A 6 9.20 -64.80 -77.44
N LEU A 7 8.79 -63.56 -77.15
CA LEU A 7 7.78 -63.17 -76.15
C LEU A 7 8.16 -63.44 -74.68
N LEU A 8 8.70 -62.43 -73.98
CA LEU A 8 8.29 -61.98 -72.62
C LEU A 8 9.18 -60.80 -72.14
N LEU A 9 8.85 -59.60 -72.60
CA LEU A 9 9.33 -58.36 -71.99
C LEU A 9 8.34 -58.02 -70.87
N ILE A 10 8.72 -58.34 -69.63
CA ILE A 10 8.00 -57.91 -68.42
C ILE A 10 8.15 -56.39 -68.36
N THR A 11 7.14 -55.69 -68.85
CA THR A 11 6.97 -54.25 -68.63
C THR A 11 6.68 -54.07 -67.15
N VAL A 12 7.71 -53.70 -66.39
CA VAL A 12 7.55 -53.12 -65.06
C VAL A 12 6.78 -51.81 -65.27
N VAL A 13 5.46 -51.90 -65.17
CA VAL A 13 4.59 -50.76 -64.97
C VAL A 13 4.96 -50.19 -63.61
N SER A 14 5.98 -49.33 -63.61
CA SER A 14 6.29 -48.47 -62.48
C SER A 14 5.10 -47.55 -62.31
N ALA A 15 4.15 -48.00 -61.49
CA ALA A 15 3.14 -47.14 -60.90
C ALA A 15 3.88 -46.12 -60.04
N PHE A 16 4.33 -45.04 -60.67
CA PHE A 16 4.61 -43.78 -59.99
C PHE A 16 3.28 -43.34 -59.38
N LEU A 17 3.02 -43.84 -58.17
CA LEU A 17 2.08 -43.23 -57.25
C LEU A 17 2.60 -41.81 -57.01
N PHE A 18 2.14 -40.88 -57.83
CA PHE A 18 2.16 -39.46 -57.51
C PHE A 18 1.27 -39.30 -56.27
N SER A 19 1.85 -39.62 -55.12
CA SER A 19 1.29 -39.34 -53.81
C SER A 19 1.12 -37.82 -53.74
N CYS A 20 -0.08 -37.36 -54.06
CA CYS A 20 -0.46 -35.98 -53.84
C CYS A 20 -0.41 -35.78 -52.33
N ALA A 21 0.67 -35.16 -51.85
CA ALA A 21 0.80 -34.82 -50.43
C ALA A 21 -0.45 -34.05 -50.01
N LYS A 22 -1.08 -34.49 -48.91
CA LYS A 22 -2.35 -33.94 -48.43
C LYS A 22 -2.05 -32.81 -47.43
N PRO A 23 -2.80 -31.68 -47.47
CA PRO A 23 -2.62 -30.60 -46.50
C PRO A 23 -2.92 -31.05 -45.04
N PRO A 24 -2.24 -30.46 -44.04
CA PRO A 24 -2.32 -30.87 -42.64
C PRO A 24 -3.58 -30.32 -41.91
N VAL A 25 -4.77 -30.56 -42.45
CA VAL A 25 -6.05 -29.95 -41.99
C VAL A 25 -6.35 -30.23 -40.51
N LYS A 26 -6.09 -31.45 -40.02
CA LYS A 26 -6.33 -31.81 -38.61
C LYS A 26 -5.45 -30.99 -37.67
N LYS A 27 -4.15 -30.91 -37.98
CA LYS A 27 -3.17 -30.14 -37.21
C LYS A 27 -3.50 -28.66 -37.22
N TYR A 28 -4.01 -28.15 -38.34
CA TYR A 28 -4.48 -26.78 -38.45
C TYR A 28 -5.63 -26.51 -37.49
N SER A 29 -6.67 -27.36 -37.53
CA SER A 29 -7.82 -27.25 -36.63
C SER A 29 -7.42 -27.38 -35.15
N ASP A 30 -6.50 -28.29 -34.82
CA ASP A 30 -6.02 -28.49 -33.44
C ASP A 30 -5.26 -27.26 -32.94
N ALA A 31 -4.35 -26.70 -33.76
CA ALA A 31 -3.60 -25.50 -33.41
C ALA A 31 -4.52 -24.28 -33.30
N GLN A 32 -5.47 -24.12 -34.24
CA GLN A 32 -6.45 -23.03 -34.23
C GLN A 32 -7.31 -23.09 -32.96
N LYS A 33 -7.76 -24.29 -32.58
CA LYS A 33 -8.48 -24.51 -31.32
C LYS A 33 -7.64 -24.06 -30.13
N SER A 34 -6.38 -24.47 -30.03
CA SER A 34 -5.51 -24.08 -28.91
C SER A 34 -5.24 -22.57 -28.86
N VAL A 35 -5.08 -21.90 -30.00
CA VAL A 35 -4.96 -20.43 -30.07
C VAL A 35 -6.25 -19.76 -29.58
N ASN A 36 -7.41 -20.22 -30.02
CA ASN A 36 -8.70 -19.69 -29.59
C ASN A 36 -8.96 -19.93 -28.10
N GLU A 37 -8.58 -21.09 -27.56
CA GLU A 37 -8.68 -21.37 -26.13
C GLU A 37 -7.75 -20.48 -25.29
N ALA A 38 -6.57 -20.12 -25.81
CA ALA A 38 -5.68 -19.16 -25.14
C ALA A 38 -6.30 -17.75 -25.16
N TRP A 39 -6.88 -17.33 -26.28
CA TRP A 39 -7.59 -16.06 -26.37
C TRP A 39 -8.79 -15.99 -25.42
N ALA A 40 -9.56 -17.08 -25.29
CA ALA A 40 -10.72 -17.15 -24.39
C ALA A 40 -10.37 -17.01 -22.90
N VAL A 41 -9.10 -17.12 -22.52
CA VAL A 41 -8.61 -16.86 -21.15
C VAL A 41 -7.83 -15.55 -21.05
N ASP A 42 -8.07 -14.62 -21.98
CA ASP A 42 -7.43 -13.30 -22.07
C ASP A 42 -5.90 -13.39 -22.22
N ALA A 43 -5.36 -14.43 -22.89
CA ALA A 43 -3.91 -14.58 -23.02
C ALA A 43 -3.26 -13.46 -23.85
N ASP A 44 -4.01 -12.78 -24.71
CA ASP A 44 -3.55 -11.57 -25.41
C ASP A 44 -3.27 -10.41 -24.44
N LYS A 45 -4.04 -10.29 -23.36
CA LYS A 45 -3.86 -9.28 -22.31
C LYS A 45 -2.91 -9.74 -21.20
N CYS A 46 -3.13 -10.94 -20.68
CA CYS A 46 -2.42 -11.48 -19.51
C CYS A 46 -1.10 -12.17 -19.88
N ALA A 47 -0.93 -12.65 -21.10
CA ALA A 47 0.29 -13.30 -21.59
C ALA A 47 0.71 -12.84 -23.01
N PRO A 48 0.80 -11.52 -23.27
CA PRO A 48 0.92 -10.96 -24.62
C PRO A 48 2.14 -11.50 -25.38
N LYS A 49 3.27 -11.69 -24.69
CA LYS A 49 4.50 -12.22 -25.28
C LYS A 49 4.34 -13.67 -25.74
N GLU A 50 3.76 -14.50 -24.89
CA GLU A 50 3.52 -15.91 -25.17
C GLU A 50 2.45 -16.10 -26.24
N TYR A 51 1.36 -15.33 -26.18
CA TYR A 51 0.27 -15.37 -27.14
C TYR A 51 0.71 -14.89 -28.53
N ALA A 52 1.49 -13.80 -28.61
CA ALA A 52 2.07 -13.33 -29.87
C ALA A 52 3.01 -14.37 -30.50
N ALA A 53 3.78 -15.11 -29.71
CA ALA A 53 4.63 -16.18 -30.21
C ALA A 53 3.83 -17.34 -30.80
N ALA A 54 2.68 -17.67 -30.20
CA ALA A 54 1.77 -18.69 -30.73
C ALA A 54 1.16 -18.26 -32.07
N LYS A 55 0.63 -17.02 -32.12
CA LYS A 55 0.06 -16.44 -33.34
C LYS A 55 1.08 -16.39 -34.48
N LYS A 56 2.31 -15.95 -34.19
CA LYS A 56 3.40 -15.93 -35.17
C LYS A 56 3.67 -17.31 -35.78
N SER A 57 3.75 -18.36 -34.96
CA SER A 57 3.94 -19.73 -35.48
C SER A 57 2.77 -20.21 -36.32
N PHE A 58 1.54 -19.80 -35.98
CA PHE A 58 0.35 -20.12 -36.76
C PHE A 58 0.37 -19.43 -38.13
N GLU A 59 0.69 -18.13 -38.17
CA GLU A 59 0.86 -17.35 -39.41
C GLU A 59 1.99 -17.91 -40.31
N GLU A 60 3.10 -18.34 -39.71
CA GLU A 60 4.19 -19.03 -40.43
C GLU A 60 3.72 -20.35 -41.06
N ALA A 61 2.85 -21.11 -40.39
CA ALA A 61 2.26 -22.32 -40.97
C ALA A 61 1.32 -22.02 -42.15
N GLU A 62 0.50 -20.98 -42.03
CA GLU A 62 -0.37 -20.49 -43.11
C GLU A 62 0.44 -20.10 -44.34
N LYS A 63 1.56 -19.42 -44.14
CA LYS A 63 2.49 -19.06 -45.21
C LYS A 63 3.06 -20.30 -45.91
N GLU A 64 3.50 -21.32 -45.18
CA GLU A 64 4.01 -22.56 -45.75
C GLU A 64 2.94 -23.31 -46.56
N MET A 65 1.70 -23.36 -46.06
CA MET A 65 0.57 -23.95 -46.80
C MET A 65 0.22 -23.14 -48.06
N GLU A 66 0.37 -21.82 -48.04
CA GLU A 66 0.17 -20.97 -49.22
C GLU A 66 1.27 -21.20 -50.26
N GLU A 67 2.54 -21.26 -49.83
CA GLU A 67 3.67 -21.58 -50.71
C GLU A 67 3.47 -22.94 -51.39
N ALA A 68 2.93 -23.94 -50.67
CA ALA A 68 2.62 -25.25 -51.25
C ALA A 68 1.69 -25.19 -52.48
N LYS A 69 0.84 -24.16 -52.62
CA LYS A 69 -0.02 -24.00 -53.80
C LYS A 69 0.77 -23.69 -55.08
N ASN A 70 1.93 -23.05 -54.94
CA ASN A 70 2.77 -22.59 -56.05
C ASN A 70 3.88 -23.58 -56.43
N HIS A 71 3.96 -24.74 -55.78
CA HIS A 71 5.04 -25.71 -55.97
C HIS A 71 4.54 -27.10 -56.38
N THR A 72 5.29 -27.76 -57.26
CA THR A 72 5.01 -29.12 -57.75
C THR A 72 5.21 -30.18 -56.65
N PHE A 73 6.21 -30.00 -55.79
CA PHE A 73 6.49 -30.91 -54.67
C PHE A 73 5.98 -30.31 -53.34
N LYS A 74 4.68 -30.52 -53.07
CA LYS A 74 3.98 -29.92 -51.91
C LYS A 74 4.34 -30.53 -50.56
N GLY A 75 4.82 -31.78 -50.53
CA GLY A 75 5.09 -32.52 -49.29
C GLY A 75 5.99 -31.77 -48.32
N LYS A 76 7.13 -31.25 -48.81
CA LYS A 76 8.08 -30.49 -48.00
C LYS A 76 7.46 -29.26 -47.31
N TYR A 77 6.54 -28.57 -47.99
CA TYR A 77 5.86 -27.40 -47.46
C TYR A 77 4.84 -27.80 -46.41
N TYR A 78 4.10 -28.89 -46.63
CA TYR A 78 3.17 -29.42 -45.64
C TYR A 78 3.87 -29.96 -44.38
N ASP A 79 5.05 -30.59 -44.52
CA ASP A 79 5.85 -31.04 -43.37
C ASP A 79 6.32 -29.84 -42.51
N ARG A 80 6.76 -28.76 -43.15
CA ARG A 80 7.13 -27.52 -42.45
C ARG A 80 5.92 -26.84 -41.82
N ALA A 81 4.79 -26.78 -42.52
CA ALA A 81 3.54 -26.26 -41.97
C ALA A 81 3.10 -27.07 -40.74
N GLU A 82 3.16 -28.40 -40.79
CA GLU A 82 2.82 -29.27 -39.67
C GLU A 82 3.72 -29.01 -38.46
N ALA A 83 5.03 -28.87 -38.65
CA ALA A 83 5.96 -28.50 -37.58
C ALA A 83 5.59 -27.14 -36.95
N LYS A 84 5.23 -26.15 -37.77
CA LYS A 84 4.80 -24.82 -37.30
C LYS A 84 3.46 -24.83 -36.58
N LEU A 85 2.52 -25.68 -36.98
CA LEU A 85 1.23 -25.87 -36.31
C LEU A 85 1.41 -26.52 -34.93
N GLU A 86 2.29 -27.51 -34.81
CA GLU A 86 2.65 -28.09 -33.50
C GLU A 86 3.35 -27.07 -32.59
N GLU A 87 4.26 -26.25 -33.14
CA GLU A 87 4.84 -25.13 -32.39
C GLU A 87 3.76 -24.14 -31.93
N ALA A 88 2.84 -23.76 -32.81
CA ALA A 88 1.76 -22.82 -32.52
C ALA A 88 0.87 -23.37 -31.39
N LYS A 89 0.49 -24.65 -31.47
CA LYS A 89 -0.27 -25.35 -30.45
C LYS A 89 0.44 -25.34 -29.09
N ALA A 90 1.70 -25.76 -29.04
CA ALA A 90 2.49 -25.79 -27.81
C ALA A 90 2.68 -24.39 -27.19
N LYS A 91 2.92 -23.37 -28.04
CA LYS A 91 3.04 -21.98 -27.59
C LYS A 91 1.70 -21.43 -27.09
N ALA A 92 0.57 -21.78 -27.72
CA ALA A 92 -0.76 -21.38 -27.28
C ALA A 92 -1.13 -22.02 -25.93
N GLU A 93 -0.85 -23.31 -25.73
CA GLU A 93 -1.03 -23.97 -24.44
C GLU A 93 -0.16 -23.34 -23.34
N LYS A 94 1.08 -22.94 -23.67
CA LYS A 94 1.93 -22.18 -22.75
C LYS A 94 1.34 -20.82 -22.43
N ALA A 95 0.86 -20.08 -23.43
CA ALA A 95 0.23 -18.76 -23.25
C ALA A 95 -0.99 -18.86 -22.32
N LYS A 96 -1.86 -19.85 -22.55
CA LYS A 96 -3.02 -20.16 -21.69
C LYS A 96 -2.62 -20.37 -20.23
N LYS A 97 -1.62 -21.23 -19.96
CA LYS A 97 -1.13 -21.50 -18.60
C LYS A 97 -0.52 -20.27 -17.94
N VAL A 98 0.24 -19.46 -18.68
CA VAL A 98 0.83 -18.22 -18.16
C VAL A 98 -0.25 -17.18 -17.84
N ALA A 99 -1.23 -17.03 -18.72
CA ALA A 99 -2.37 -16.13 -18.54
C ALA A 99 -3.17 -16.48 -17.29
N GLN A 100 -3.55 -17.75 -17.12
CA GLN A 100 -4.27 -18.24 -15.94
C GLN A 100 -3.51 -17.95 -14.65
N LYS A 101 -2.22 -18.30 -14.59
CA LYS A 101 -1.39 -18.05 -13.40
C LYS A 101 -1.26 -16.55 -13.07
N ARG A 102 -1.10 -15.70 -14.08
CA ARG A 102 -1.01 -14.25 -13.88
C ARG A 102 -2.34 -13.66 -13.43
N LYS A 103 -3.45 -14.15 -13.97
CA LYS A 103 -4.80 -13.77 -13.57
C LYS A 103 -5.07 -14.16 -12.12
N GLU A 104 -4.83 -15.41 -11.75
CA GLU A 104 -4.94 -15.88 -10.35
C GLU A 104 -4.09 -15.05 -9.38
N ALA A 105 -2.85 -14.74 -9.77
CA ALA A 105 -1.97 -13.89 -8.96
C ALA A 105 -2.48 -12.44 -8.86
N ALA A 106 -3.00 -11.87 -9.95
CA ALA A 106 -3.60 -10.55 -9.97
C ALA A 106 -4.88 -10.49 -9.14
N ASP A 107 -5.75 -11.50 -9.23
CA ASP A 107 -6.98 -11.61 -8.44
C ASP A 107 -6.70 -11.65 -6.94
N LYS A 108 -5.62 -12.32 -6.53
CA LYS A 108 -5.18 -12.32 -5.12
C LYS A 108 -4.79 -10.92 -4.68
N ILE A 109 -3.97 -10.22 -5.49
CA ILE A 109 -3.55 -8.84 -5.20
C ILE A 109 -4.76 -7.89 -5.20
N GLY A 110 -5.76 -8.13 -6.05
CA GLY A 110 -7.00 -7.36 -6.06
C GLY A 110 -7.74 -7.43 -4.72
N LYS A 111 -7.81 -8.61 -4.09
CA LYS A 111 -8.41 -8.75 -2.75
C LYS A 111 -7.60 -8.02 -1.68
N ASP A 112 -6.27 -8.12 -1.74
CA ASP A 112 -5.39 -7.40 -0.81
C ASP A 112 -5.55 -5.86 -0.99
N LEU A 113 -5.75 -5.40 -2.23
CA LEU A 113 -6.06 -3.99 -2.54
C LEU A 113 -7.43 -3.56 -2.02
N ASP A 114 -8.46 -4.41 -2.07
CA ASP A 114 -9.78 -4.12 -1.50
C ASP A 114 -9.68 -3.87 0.01
N GLU A 115 -8.87 -4.67 0.73
CA GLU A 115 -8.59 -4.43 2.16
C GLU A 115 -7.88 -3.08 2.39
N MET A 116 -6.91 -2.72 1.54
CA MET A 116 -6.24 -1.42 1.62
C MET A 116 -7.17 -0.25 1.27
N ARG A 117 -8.15 -0.48 0.40
CA ARG A 117 -9.18 0.51 0.10
C ARG A 117 -10.00 0.83 1.34
N ASP A 118 -10.43 -0.20 2.07
CA ASP A 118 -11.14 -0.03 3.33
C ASP A 118 -10.29 0.73 4.36
N GLU A 119 -8.98 0.43 4.43
CA GLU A 119 -8.05 1.19 5.28
C GLU A 119 -7.96 2.67 4.88
N LEU A 120 -7.81 2.97 3.59
CA LEU A 120 -7.77 4.34 3.07
C LEU A 120 -9.05 5.12 3.38
N ASP A 121 -10.21 4.49 3.19
CA ASP A 121 -11.49 5.10 3.47
C ASP A 121 -11.68 5.35 4.97
N SER A 122 -11.18 4.45 5.84
CA SER A 122 -11.23 4.62 7.30
C SER A 122 -10.44 5.83 7.82
N ILE A 123 -9.36 6.20 7.13
CA ILE A 123 -8.49 7.33 7.52
C ILE A 123 -8.78 8.61 6.73
N LYS A 124 -9.70 8.59 5.78
CA LYS A 124 -9.93 9.65 4.79
C LYS A 124 -10.08 11.04 5.37
N ASP A 125 -10.94 11.22 6.36
CA ASP A 125 -11.23 12.54 6.91
C ASP A 125 -10.05 13.10 7.72
N ASP A 126 -9.41 12.24 8.52
CA ASP A 126 -8.19 12.60 9.26
C ASP A 126 -7.03 12.88 8.30
N ALA A 127 -6.84 12.04 7.29
CA ALA A 127 -5.78 12.18 6.29
C ALA A 127 -5.96 13.49 5.50
N LYS A 128 -7.18 13.83 5.07
CA LYS A 128 -7.45 15.11 4.43
C LYS A 128 -7.18 16.31 5.34
N LYS A 129 -7.39 16.18 6.65
CA LYS A 129 -7.13 17.24 7.62
C LYS A 129 -5.64 17.40 7.89
N TYR A 130 -4.90 16.32 8.10
CA TYR A 130 -3.54 16.35 8.64
C TYR A 130 -2.44 16.07 7.61
N ASP A 131 -2.75 15.36 6.52
CA ASP A 131 -1.78 15.01 5.47
C ASP A 131 -2.44 14.83 4.07
N PRO A 132 -3.03 15.90 3.50
CA PRO A 132 -3.80 15.82 2.26
C PRO A 132 -2.95 15.44 1.03
N VAL A 133 -1.66 15.78 1.04
CA VAL A 133 -0.75 15.48 -0.06
C VAL A 133 -0.42 13.98 -0.09
N ALA A 134 -0.03 13.40 1.04
CA ALA A 134 0.26 11.97 1.09
C ALA A 134 -0.99 11.14 0.82
N TYR A 135 -2.17 11.60 1.27
CA TYR A 135 -3.43 10.93 0.95
C TYR A 135 -3.72 10.91 -0.56
N ALA A 136 -3.54 12.03 -1.27
CA ALA A 136 -3.72 12.09 -2.72
C ALA A 136 -2.71 11.18 -3.47
N GLU A 137 -1.47 11.10 -2.99
CA GLU A 137 -0.47 10.18 -3.53
C GLU A 137 -0.86 8.72 -3.30
N ALA A 138 -1.41 8.37 -2.14
CA ALA A 138 -1.88 7.04 -1.83
C ALA A 138 -3.07 6.63 -2.72
N GLU A 139 -4.06 7.51 -2.91
CA GLU A 139 -5.16 7.27 -3.87
C GLU A 139 -4.63 7.04 -5.29
N ALA A 140 -3.65 7.83 -5.73
CA ALA A 140 -3.04 7.64 -7.06
C ALA A 140 -2.26 6.32 -7.18
N LEU A 141 -1.67 5.82 -6.10
CA LEU A 141 -1.01 4.51 -6.08
C LEU A 141 -2.03 3.37 -6.13
N TYR A 142 -3.13 3.49 -5.38
CA TYR A 142 -4.24 2.52 -5.40
C TYR A 142 -4.80 2.36 -6.82
N GLU A 143 -5.13 3.47 -7.49
CA GLU A 143 -5.66 3.45 -8.87
C GLU A 143 -4.69 2.79 -9.86
N LYS A 144 -3.39 3.04 -9.72
CA LYS A 144 -2.37 2.38 -10.55
C LYS A 144 -2.27 0.89 -10.24
N ALA A 145 -2.32 0.51 -8.97
CA ALA A 145 -2.26 -0.88 -8.56
C ALA A 145 -3.48 -1.66 -9.06
N GLN A 146 -4.67 -1.08 -8.94
CA GLN A 146 -5.91 -1.66 -9.46
C GLN A 146 -5.85 -1.83 -10.98
N LYS A 147 -5.37 -0.82 -11.70
CA LYS A 147 -5.17 -0.92 -13.15
C LYS A 147 -4.18 -2.04 -13.50
N ALA A 148 -3.11 -2.22 -12.72
CA ALA A 148 -2.15 -3.29 -12.95
C ALA A 148 -2.76 -4.68 -12.68
N VAL A 149 -3.68 -4.81 -11.71
CA VAL A 149 -4.49 -6.01 -11.50
C VAL A 149 -5.37 -6.28 -12.72
N ASP A 150 -6.12 -5.27 -13.18
CA ASP A 150 -6.98 -5.39 -14.36
C ASP A 150 -6.19 -5.79 -15.61
N ASP A 151 -4.97 -5.26 -15.74
CA ASP A 151 -4.00 -5.56 -16.81
C ASP A 151 -3.31 -6.92 -16.68
N CYS A 152 -3.64 -7.75 -15.67
CA CYS A 152 -2.98 -9.02 -15.41
C CYS A 152 -1.45 -8.89 -15.21
N LYS A 153 -1.01 -7.80 -14.58
CA LYS A 153 0.41 -7.52 -14.29
C LYS A 153 0.68 -7.65 -12.78
N PRO A 154 0.67 -8.87 -12.21
CA PRO A 154 0.80 -9.07 -10.77
C PRO A 154 2.12 -8.53 -10.19
N GLY A 155 3.22 -8.55 -10.97
CA GLY A 155 4.49 -7.97 -10.51
C GLY A 155 4.46 -6.45 -10.34
N GLU A 156 3.78 -5.74 -11.25
CA GLU A 156 3.60 -4.29 -11.17
C GLU A 156 2.59 -3.94 -10.07
N ALA A 157 1.47 -4.67 -10.01
CA ALA A 157 0.44 -4.50 -8.99
C ALA A 157 1.01 -4.69 -7.57
N ASN A 158 1.77 -5.76 -7.34
CA ASN A 158 2.38 -6.02 -6.03
C ASN A 158 3.38 -4.92 -5.62
N LEU A 159 4.18 -4.41 -6.56
CA LEU A 159 5.11 -3.30 -6.27
C LEU A 159 4.36 -2.04 -5.85
N LEU A 160 3.31 -1.68 -6.59
CA LEU A 160 2.48 -0.51 -6.29
C LEU A 160 1.72 -0.67 -4.97
N MET A 161 1.22 -1.88 -4.70
CA MET A 161 0.58 -2.25 -3.44
C MET A 161 1.53 -2.06 -2.25
N THR A 162 2.77 -2.53 -2.32
CA THR A 162 3.76 -2.28 -1.24
C THR A 162 4.08 -0.80 -1.05
N GLN A 163 4.14 -0.02 -2.14
CA GLN A 163 4.30 1.44 -2.04
C GLN A 163 3.08 2.10 -1.37
N LEU A 164 1.89 1.60 -1.66
CA LEU A 164 0.64 2.04 -1.04
C LEU A 164 0.63 1.73 0.46
N GLU A 165 0.97 0.51 0.87
CA GLU A 165 1.10 0.12 2.28
C GLU A 165 2.02 1.07 3.05
N GLU A 166 3.21 1.36 2.50
CA GLU A 166 4.17 2.26 3.12
C GLU A 166 3.60 3.68 3.28
N LYS A 167 2.86 4.18 2.28
CA LYS A 167 2.21 5.49 2.33
C LYS A 167 1.09 5.53 3.36
N ILE A 168 0.23 4.52 3.39
CA ILE A 168 -0.85 4.39 4.40
C ILE A 168 -0.25 4.39 5.80
N ALA A 169 0.84 3.64 6.04
CA ALA A 169 1.52 3.61 7.34
C ALA A 169 2.05 5.00 7.75
N LYS A 170 2.67 5.73 6.82
CA LYS A 170 3.16 7.11 7.06
C LYS A 170 2.01 8.08 7.36
N ILE A 171 0.89 7.97 6.63
CA ILE A 171 -0.30 8.80 6.89
C ILE A 171 -0.83 8.53 8.31
N LYS A 172 -0.97 7.26 8.70
CA LYS A 172 -1.40 6.89 10.06
C LYS A 172 -0.46 7.45 11.13
N GLU A 173 0.85 7.40 10.91
CA GLU A 173 1.85 7.99 11.80
C GLU A 173 1.68 9.52 11.92
N ASN A 174 1.51 10.21 10.80
CA ASN A 174 1.33 11.66 10.76
C ASN A 174 0.03 12.11 11.46
N ILE A 175 -1.07 11.37 11.24
CA ILE A 175 -2.34 11.58 11.94
C ILE A 175 -2.15 11.41 13.45
N ALA A 176 -1.46 10.33 13.88
CA ALA A 176 -1.22 10.08 15.30
C ALA A 176 -0.39 11.19 15.95
N LYS A 177 0.68 11.65 15.28
CA LYS A 177 1.50 12.79 15.75
C LYS A 177 0.68 14.08 15.85
N ALA A 178 -0.14 14.37 14.85
CA ALA A 178 -0.96 15.58 14.84
C ALA A 178 -2.02 15.56 15.96
N LYS A 179 -2.71 14.43 16.16
CA LYS A 179 -3.66 14.24 17.26
C LYS A 179 -3.00 14.33 18.63
N ALA A 180 -1.79 13.77 18.79
CA ALA A 180 -1.02 13.88 20.02
C ALA A 180 -0.64 15.34 20.33
N GLU A 181 -0.24 16.12 19.32
CA GLU A 181 0.09 17.53 19.50
C GLU A 181 -1.15 18.38 19.82
N GLU A 182 -2.29 18.10 19.18
CA GLU A 182 -3.57 18.74 19.54
C GLU A 182 -3.98 18.42 20.98
N MET A 183 -3.86 17.16 21.41
CA MET A 183 -4.15 16.74 22.79
C MET A 183 -3.20 17.41 23.78
N LYS A 184 -1.91 17.51 23.46
CA LYS A 184 -0.92 18.21 24.28
C LYS A 184 -1.28 19.68 24.43
N LYS A 185 -1.61 20.37 23.34
CA LYS A 185 -2.06 21.77 23.36
C LYS A 185 -3.34 21.95 24.17
N ALA A 186 -4.29 21.03 24.03
CA ALA A 186 -5.53 21.04 24.82
C ALA A 186 -5.22 20.88 26.32
N LEU A 187 -4.33 19.97 26.70
CA LEU A 187 -3.90 19.76 28.07
C LEU A 187 -3.15 20.97 28.63
N GLU A 188 -2.26 21.58 27.84
CA GLU A 188 -1.56 22.81 28.22
C GLU A 188 -2.52 23.98 28.41
N LYS A 189 -3.51 24.12 27.52
CA LYS A 189 -4.57 25.13 27.64
C LYS A 189 -5.45 24.87 28.87
N GLU A 190 -5.80 23.62 29.16
CA GLU A 190 -6.54 23.25 30.35
C GLU A 190 -5.75 23.59 31.63
N LYS A 191 -4.45 23.24 31.67
CA LYS A 191 -3.57 23.59 32.79
C LYS A 191 -3.45 25.11 32.95
N ALA A 192 -3.31 25.85 31.85
CA ALA A 192 -3.27 27.31 31.88
C ALA A 192 -4.58 27.91 32.40
N ALA A 193 -5.73 27.36 32.01
CA ALA A 193 -7.04 27.79 32.51
C ALA A 193 -7.23 27.55 34.02
N LYS A 194 -6.49 26.59 34.60
CA LYS A 194 -6.51 26.28 36.04
C LYS A 194 -5.53 27.14 36.86
N VAL A 195 -4.80 28.05 36.23
CA VAL A 195 -3.92 29.02 36.89
C VAL A 195 -4.52 30.41 36.76
N GLU A 196 -4.76 31.05 37.91
CA GLU A 196 -5.20 32.44 37.99
C GLU A 196 -4.02 33.34 38.38
N ASN A 197 -3.88 34.51 37.76
CA ASN A 197 -2.90 35.50 38.19
C ASN A 197 -3.51 36.41 39.27
N TYR A 198 -2.90 36.48 40.44
CA TYR A 198 -3.30 37.35 41.53
C TYR A 198 -2.27 38.46 41.73
N THR A 199 -2.71 39.72 41.73
CA THR A 199 -1.84 40.87 42.01
C THR A 199 -1.90 41.16 43.50
N VAL A 200 -0.76 41.08 44.18
CA VAL A 200 -0.60 41.37 45.61
C VAL A 200 -0.98 42.82 45.87
N VAL A 201 -1.86 43.05 46.83
CA VAL A 201 -2.26 44.40 47.26
C VAL A 201 -1.66 44.75 48.63
N LYS A 202 -1.67 46.04 48.98
CA LYS A 202 -1.13 46.49 50.27
C LYS A 202 -1.88 45.83 51.43
N GLY A 203 -1.12 45.14 52.31
CA GLY A 203 -1.65 44.45 53.49
C GLY A 203 -1.88 42.95 53.31
N ASP A 204 -1.60 42.41 52.12
CA ASP A 204 -1.58 40.98 51.84
C ASP A 204 -0.37 40.29 52.48
N CYS A 205 -0.60 39.04 52.89
CA CYS A 205 0.45 38.06 53.16
C CYS A 205 0.01 36.72 52.56
N LEU A 206 0.94 35.79 52.32
CA LEU A 206 0.61 34.51 51.67
C LEU A 206 -0.52 33.74 52.39
N TRP A 207 -0.61 33.87 53.71
CA TRP A 207 -1.69 33.32 54.53
C TRP A 207 -3.08 33.84 54.14
N LYS A 208 -3.24 35.17 54.06
CA LYS A 208 -4.50 35.81 53.67
C LYS A 208 -4.87 35.53 52.22
N ILE A 209 -3.87 35.52 51.32
CA ILE A 209 -4.11 35.17 49.91
C ILE A 209 -4.58 33.71 49.82
N SER A 210 -3.99 32.79 50.59
CA SER A 210 -4.42 31.40 50.64
C SER A 210 -5.82 31.22 51.21
N GLU A 211 -6.17 31.95 52.25
CA GLU A 211 -7.53 31.98 52.79
C GLU A 211 -8.53 32.43 51.73
N LEU A 212 -8.23 33.52 51.00
CA LEU A 212 -9.07 34.03 49.94
C LEU A 212 -9.20 33.08 48.75
N LYS A 213 -8.10 32.44 48.32
CA LYS A 213 -8.05 31.66 47.06
C LYS A 213 -8.38 30.18 47.25
N TYR A 214 -8.04 29.61 48.40
CA TYR A 214 -8.20 28.18 48.67
C TYR A 214 -9.18 27.89 49.82
N MET A 215 -9.76 28.92 50.44
CA MET A 215 -10.61 28.80 51.63
C MET A 215 -9.92 28.07 52.79
N ASN A 216 -8.58 28.00 52.75
CA ASN A 216 -7.76 27.36 53.76
C ASN A 216 -6.44 28.13 53.88
N PRO A 217 -6.22 28.86 54.99
CA PRO A 217 -5.01 29.64 55.16
C PRO A 217 -3.73 28.77 55.24
N PHE A 218 -3.82 27.53 55.73
CA PHE A 218 -2.66 26.62 55.84
C PHE A 218 -2.16 26.13 54.47
N MET A 219 -2.85 26.44 53.37
CA MET A 219 -2.43 26.11 52.01
C MET A 219 -1.50 27.17 51.39
N TRP A 220 -1.09 28.20 52.13
CA TRP A 220 -0.18 29.23 51.66
C TRP A 220 1.15 28.71 51.07
N PRO A 221 1.73 27.56 51.52
CA PRO A 221 2.93 27.02 50.92
C PRO A 221 2.74 26.67 49.45
N LEU A 222 1.52 26.36 49.00
CA LEU A 222 1.25 26.09 47.58
C LEU A 222 1.45 27.33 46.72
N ILE A 223 1.10 28.52 47.22
CA ILE A 223 1.36 29.79 46.54
C ILE A 223 2.87 30.02 46.47
N TYR A 224 3.58 29.83 47.57
CA TYR A 224 5.04 29.94 47.62
C TYR A 224 5.72 28.96 46.65
N TRP A 225 5.35 27.68 46.70
CA TRP A 225 5.97 26.63 45.89
C TRP A 225 5.73 26.82 44.39
N THR A 226 4.57 27.33 44.01
CA THR A 226 4.23 27.64 42.60
C THR A 226 5.03 28.83 42.06
N ASN A 227 5.51 29.72 42.93
CA ASN A 227 6.13 31.00 42.58
C ASN A 227 7.54 31.17 43.21
N LYS A 228 8.26 30.07 43.50
CA LYS A 228 9.60 30.11 44.14
C LYS A 228 10.65 30.90 43.35
N ASP A 229 10.46 30.99 42.03
CA ASP A 229 11.28 31.82 41.16
C ASP A 229 11.15 33.31 41.51
N MET A 230 9.94 33.77 41.85
CA MET A 230 9.59 35.16 42.16
C MET A 230 9.62 35.50 43.66
N ILE A 231 9.30 34.54 44.53
CA ILE A 231 9.25 34.72 45.98
C ILE A 231 10.54 34.17 46.57
N LYS A 232 11.45 35.06 46.98
CA LYS A 232 12.70 34.68 47.66
C LYS A 232 12.46 34.33 49.12
N ASP A 233 11.63 35.14 49.78
CA ASP A 233 11.23 34.96 51.16
C ASP A 233 9.68 34.91 51.20
N PRO A 234 9.08 33.81 51.68
CA PRO A 234 7.63 33.68 51.83
C PRO A 234 6.95 34.74 52.70
N ASP A 235 7.67 35.34 53.66
CA ASP A 235 7.14 36.36 54.55
C ASP A 235 7.26 37.77 53.96
N LEU A 236 8.10 37.93 52.93
CA LEU A 236 8.41 39.23 52.32
C LEU A 236 7.88 39.31 50.89
N ILE A 237 6.58 39.56 50.78
CA ILE A 237 5.90 39.87 49.52
C ILE A 237 5.56 41.36 49.45
N TYR A 238 5.53 41.90 48.23
CA TYR A 238 5.37 43.34 47.98
C TYR A 238 4.13 43.62 47.13
N PRO A 239 3.43 44.74 47.37
CA PRO A 239 2.32 45.17 46.51
C PRO A 239 2.75 45.33 45.06
N GLY A 240 1.90 44.89 44.13
CA GLY A 240 2.17 44.90 42.69
C GLY A 240 2.85 43.63 42.16
N GLN A 241 3.34 42.73 43.03
CA GLN A 241 3.78 41.41 42.57
C GLN A 241 2.61 40.59 42.04
N VAL A 242 2.82 39.85 40.96
CA VAL A 242 1.79 39.00 40.34
C VAL A 242 2.15 37.54 40.58
N PHE A 243 1.33 36.83 41.35
CA PHE A 243 1.52 35.41 41.66
C PHE A 243 0.58 34.52 40.87
N LYS A 244 1.11 33.38 40.41
CA LYS A 244 0.35 32.28 39.80
C LYS A 244 -0.33 31.47 40.91
N ILE A 245 -1.66 31.45 40.89
CA ILE A 245 -2.52 30.72 41.81
C ILE A 245 -3.11 29.52 41.06
N LYS A 246 -2.52 28.35 41.24
CA LYS A 246 -3.02 27.09 40.68
C LYS A 246 -4.27 26.64 41.47
N LYS A 247 -5.31 26.16 40.79
CA LYS A 247 -6.57 25.74 41.44
C LYS A 247 -6.69 24.22 41.62
N ASP A 248 -5.92 23.44 40.88
CA ASP A 248 -5.93 21.99 40.89
C ASP A 248 -4.74 21.40 41.66
N PHE A 249 -4.97 21.12 42.93
CA PHE A 249 -4.04 20.36 43.76
C PHE A 249 -4.63 19.00 44.12
N THR A 250 -3.80 17.97 44.07
CA THR A 250 -4.10 16.63 44.57
C THR A 250 -4.27 16.66 46.08
N SER A 251 -5.00 15.69 46.65
CA SER A 251 -5.19 15.59 48.10
C SER A 251 -3.86 15.50 48.86
N THR A 252 -2.86 14.84 48.27
CA THR A 252 -1.51 14.74 48.82
C THR A 252 -0.79 16.10 48.84
N GLU A 253 -0.79 16.86 47.73
CA GLU A 253 -0.18 18.20 47.70
C GLU A 253 -0.82 19.15 48.73
N LYS A 254 -2.16 19.07 48.87
CA LYS A 254 -2.89 19.84 49.88
C LYS A 254 -2.47 19.43 51.30
N TYR A 255 -2.37 18.13 51.57
CA TYR A 255 -1.95 17.59 52.85
C TYR A 255 -0.52 18.01 53.20
N ASP A 256 0.42 17.89 52.27
CA ASP A 256 1.82 18.24 52.45
C ASP A 256 1.98 19.74 52.72
N ALA A 257 1.25 20.59 51.99
CA ALA A 257 1.25 22.03 52.23
C ALA A 257 0.72 22.37 53.63
N ILE A 258 -0.39 21.76 54.05
CA ILE A 258 -0.97 21.97 55.37
C ILE A 258 0.00 21.51 56.47
N ASN A 259 0.62 20.33 56.29
CA ASN A 259 1.59 19.81 57.23
C ASN A 259 2.85 20.69 57.31
N PHE A 260 3.36 21.14 56.16
CA PHE A 260 4.48 22.07 56.13
C PHE A 260 4.14 23.36 56.88
N ALA A 261 2.99 23.97 56.59
CA ALA A 261 2.54 25.19 57.27
C ALA A 261 2.44 25.02 58.79
N LYS A 262 2.00 23.84 59.26
CA LYS A 262 1.86 23.53 60.70
C LYS A 262 3.18 23.20 61.39
N ASN A 263 4.11 22.54 60.70
CA ASN A 263 5.29 21.93 61.31
C ASN A 263 6.63 22.61 60.98
N ARG A 264 6.63 23.69 60.18
CA ARG A 264 7.87 24.39 59.75
C ARG A 264 8.71 25.04 60.86
N GLY A 265 8.22 25.06 62.11
CA GLY A 265 8.87 25.74 63.24
C GLY A 265 8.76 27.28 63.21
N PRO A 266 9.23 27.97 64.26
CA PRO A 266 9.32 29.44 64.30
C PRO A 266 10.34 29.97 63.27
N TRP A 267 10.04 31.11 62.66
CA TRP A 267 10.87 31.72 61.61
C TRP A 267 12.27 32.09 62.12
N SER A 268 13.31 31.74 61.35
CA SER A 268 14.65 32.32 61.49
C SER A 268 14.72 33.56 60.59
N LEU A 269 14.83 34.76 61.15
CA LEU A 269 15.06 36.02 60.40
C LEU A 269 16.40 36.07 59.64
N PHE A 270 17.14 34.97 59.62
CA PHE A 270 18.45 34.81 59.03
C PHE A 270 18.61 33.34 58.60
N ASP A 271 18.38 33.03 57.32
CA ASP A 271 18.99 31.87 56.69
C ASP A 271 20.48 32.18 56.56
N GLY A 272 21.29 31.58 57.44
CA GLY A 272 22.74 31.73 57.51
C GLY A 272 23.46 31.41 56.20
N LYS A 273 23.50 32.39 55.31
CA LYS A 273 24.49 32.62 54.26
C LYS A 273 24.96 34.06 54.33
#